data_AF-A0A136ND89-F1
#
_entry.id   AF-A0A136ND89-F1
#
_cell.length_a   1.000
_cell.length_b   1.000
_cell.length_c   1.000
_cell.angle_alpha   90.00
_cell.angle_beta   90.00
_cell.angle_gamma   90.00
#
_symmetry.space_group_name_H-M   'P 1'
#
loop_
_entity.id
_entity.type
_entity.pdbx_description
1 polymer ?
#
loop_
_entity_poly.entity_id
_entity_poly.type
_entity_poly.pdbx_seq_one_letter_code
_entity_poly.pdbx_strand_id
1 'polypeptide(L)'
;MNTLGWCTNYENELYDYLQMNNSKAFILLKDGKIVIEKYFGTFTQDSLWYWASAGKSLTSFLVGIAQQEHLLSIEDTSSKYIGTAWTSEPIAKENLIKVKHQLTMTTGLDDGVPDNNCTVDTCLQYLVDAGTRWAYHNAPYTLLDSVISNASGMSMNNFLHQKVSTPTGINGFYYKTGYDNVFFSKARSMARFGLLILNKGKWDQTPVLTDSNYFYNMAHTSQAYNLSYGYLWWLNGKASFMVPQSQLVFPGSLSPHAPQDMIAALGKNGQMLNIVPSQNVVWIRMGDAPDAGLVPFLMNDSIWLRLNKIMCTPSASSSFQQQNAVISTAPNPFHDFLTLHCDYQNFEIRVSNIFGEMIYKDEGIKGNTPLNLSFLPKGIYILHCISSNGNQVIKIEKD
;
A
#
# COMPACT_ATOMS: atom_id res chain seq x y z
N MET A 1 16.83 18.29 -4.09
CA MET A 1 15.70 19.09 -3.56
C MET A 1 15.78 20.56 -3.98
N ASN A 2 16.88 21.27 -3.72
CA ASN A 2 17.00 22.71 -4.06
C ASN A 2 16.72 23.04 -5.54
N THR A 3 17.19 22.21 -6.48
CA THR A 3 16.93 22.39 -7.92
C THR A 3 15.49 22.11 -8.33
N LEU A 4 14.70 21.44 -7.48
CA LEU A 4 13.27 21.19 -7.69
C LEU A 4 12.40 22.29 -7.07
N GLY A 5 12.98 23.23 -6.33
CA GLY A 5 12.24 24.26 -5.60
C GLY A 5 11.43 23.72 -4.41
N TRP A 6 11.72 22.51 -3.94
CA TRP A 6 11.02 21.87 -2.81
C TRP A 6 11.37 22.49 -1.46
N CYS A 7 10.42 22.54 -0.52
CA CYS A 7 10.68 23.14 0.80
C CYS A 7 11.44 22.15 1.70
N THR A 8 12.75 22.35 1.79
CA THR A 8 13.68 21.48 2.52
C THR A 8 13.55 21.59 4.04
N ASN A 9 12.85 22.57 4.57
CA ASN A 9 12.66 22.77 6.01
C ASN A 9 11.85 21.64 6.68
N TYR A 10 11.12 20.83 5.91
CA TYR A 10 10.36 19.68 6.42
C TYR A 10 11.10 18.35 6.31
N GLU A 11 12.33 18.34 5.80
CA GLU A 11 13.12 17.13 5.62
C GLU A 11 13.42 16.42 6.96
N ASN A 12 13.75 17.18 8.01
CA ASN A 12 13.99 16.64 9.34
C ASN A 12 12.73 16.01 9.94
N GLU A 13 11.54 16.58 9.70
CA GLU A 13 10.27 16.00 10.17
C GLU A 13 10.03 14.61 9.56
N LEU A 14 10.37 14.43 8.27
CA LEU A 14 10.33 13.13 7.62
C LEU A 14 11.37 12.16 8.23
N TYR A 15 12.60 12.60 8.44
CA TYR A 15 13.65 11.75 8.98
C TYR A 15 13.38 11.29 10.41
N ASP A 16 12.92 12.20 11.28
CA ASP A 16 12.55 11.88 12.65
C ASP A 16 11.43 10.84 12.68
N TYR A 17 10.39 11.03 11.86
CA TYR A 17 9.31 10.06 11.73
C TYR A 17 9.80 8.70 11.22
N LEU A 18 10.63 8.68 10.17
CA LEU A 18 11.18 7.43 9.63
C LEU A 18 12.03 6.70 10.67
N GLN A 19 12.85 7.42 11.44
CA GLN A 19 13.67 6.86 12.51
C GLN A 19 12.83 6.31 13.66
N MET A 20 11.84 7.08 14.14
CA MET A 20 10.91 6.65 15.19
C MET A 20 10.11 5.40 14.79
N ASN A 21 9.87 5.22 13.49
CA ASN A 21 9.18 4.07 12.93
C ASN A 21 10.15 3.01 12.39
N ASN A 22 11.34 2.87 12.99
CA ASN A 22 12.29 1.79 12.73
C ASN A 22 12.66 1.57 11.24
N SER A 23 12.72 2.65 10.46
CA SER A 23 13.17 2.56 9.06
C SER A 23 14.64 2.18 9.01
N LYS A 24 15.03 1.43 7.97
CA LYS A 24 16.41 1.05 7.67
C LYS A 24 16.94 1.76 6.43
N ALA A 25 16.08 1.89 5.42
CA ALA A 25 16.37 2.69 4.22
C ALA A 25 15.11 3.38 3.70
N PHE A 26 15.28 4.60 3.21
CA PHE A 26 14.27 5.36 2.50
C PHE A 26 14.91 5.99 1.26
N ILE A 27 14.28 5.83 0.09
CA ILE A 27 14.71 6.48 -1.15
C ILE A 27 13.48 7.15 -1.78
N LEU A 28 13.62 8.42 -2.15
CA LEU A 28 12.66 9.18 -2.96
C LEU A 28 13.31 9.53 -4.28
N LEU A 29 12.63 9.18 -5.37
CA LEU A 29 12.98 9.47 -6.74
C LEU A 29 11.97 10.45 -7.34
N LYS A 30 12.47 11.41 -8.11
CA LYS A 30 11.67 12.31 -8.94
C LYS A 30 12.28 12.35 -10.33
N ASP A 31 11.47 12.13 -11.36
CA ASP A 31 11.89 12.13 -12.76
C ASP A 31 13.12 11.21 -13.01
N GLY A 32 13.11 10.03 -12.40
CA GLY A 32 14.17 9.02 -12.52
C GLY A 32 15.44 9.29 -11.70
N LYS A 33 15.50 10.37 -10.92
CA LYS A 33 16.69 10.77 -10.13
C LYS A 33 16.44 10.68 -8.64
N ILE A 34 17.47 10.29 -7.89
CA ILE A 34 17.44 10.28 -6.41
C ILE A 34 17.37 11.72 -5.90
N VAL A 35 16.34 11.99 -5.10
CA VAL A 35 16.13 13.26 -4.40
C VAL A 35 16.45 13.13 -2.92
N ILE A 36 16.02 12.02 -2.31
CA ILE A 36 16.37 11.64 -0.93
C ILE A 36 16.89 10.21 -0.99
N GLU A 37 17.98 9.95 -0.29
CA GLU A 37 18.47 8.61 0.00
C GLU A 37 19.03 8.63 1.43
N LYS A 38 18.36 7.92 2.32
CA LYS A 38 18.68 7.89 3.74
C LYS A 38 18.73 6.45 4.23
N TYR A 39 19.83 6.13 4.90
CA TYR A 39 20.01 4.87 5.63
C TYR A 39 20.09 5.17 7.13
N PHE A 40 19.57 4.27 7.94
CA PHE A 40 19.43 4.44 9.39
C PHE A 40 20.18 3.34 10.14
N GLY A 41 20.64 3.66 11.35
CA GLY A 41 21.43 2.72 12.17
C GLY A 41 22.69 2.25 11.44
N THR A 42 22.88 0.94 11.36
CA THR A 42 24.04 0.31 10.69
C THR A 42 23.77 -0.03 9.21
N PHE A 43 22.58 0.30 8.68
CA PHE A 43 22.26 0.01 7.30
C PHE A 43 23.05 0.90 6.34
N THR A 44 23.40 0.34 5.19
CA THR A 44 24.13 1.02 4.11
C THR A 44 23.46 0.76 2.76
N GLN A 45 23.95 1.41 1.71
CA GLN A 45 23.48 1.16 0.34
C GLN A 45 23.63 -0.29 -0.13
N ASP A 46 24.53 -1.05 0.50
CA ASP A 46 24.84 -2.43 0.15
C ASP A 46 24.11 -3.47 1.03
N SER A 47 23.43 -3.03 2.08
CA SER A 47 22.67 -3.89 2.97
C SER A 47 21.48 -4.53 2.24
N LEU A 48 21.29 -5.84 2.48
CA LEU A 48 20.14 -6.59 2.01
C LEU A 48 19.05 -6.63 3.08
N TRP A 49 17.79 -6.54 2.65
CA TRP A 49 16.63 -6.71 3.52
C TRP A 49 15.50 -7.41 2.78
N TYR A 50 14.57 -7.99 3.54
CA TYR A 50 13.38 -8.63 2.98
C TYR A 50 12.30 -7.60 2.66
N TRP A 51 11.52 -7.85 1.60
CA TRP A 51 10.39 -7.02 1.18
C TRP A 51 9.03 -7.55 1.65
N ALA A 52 9.02 -8.70 2.31
CA ALA A 52 7.79 -9.38 2.74
C ALA A 52 6.75 -9.41 1.60
N SER A 53 5.50 -9.06 1.89
CA SER A 53 4.44 -9.01 0.89
C SER A 53 4.61 -7.93 -0.19
N ALA A 54 5.47 -6.91 -0.02
CA ALA A 54 5.76 -6.01 -1.13
C ALA A 54 6.47 -6.74 -2.29
N GLY A 55 7.12 -7.87 -2.03
CA GLY A 55 7.68 -8.75 -3.06
C GLY A 55 6.62 -9.41 -3.97
N LYS A 56 5.35 -9.50 -3.54
CA LYS A 56 4.26 -10.08 -4.34
C LYS A 56 4.06 -9.35 -5.67
N SER A 57 4.25 -8.04 -5.66
CA SER A 57 4.12 -7.19 -6.84
C SER A 57 5.20 -7.48 -7.89
N LEU A 58 6.40 -7.91 -7.48
CA LEU A 58 7.42 -8.43 -8.40
C LEU A 58 7.02 -9.80 -8.95
N THR A 59 6.43 -10.67 -8.13
CA THR A 59 5.89 -11.95 -8.60
C THR A 59 4.80 -11.75 -9.66
N SER A 60 3.88 -10.79 -9.47
CA SER A 60 2.90 -10.43 -10.51
C SER A 60 3.59 -9.99 -11.80
N PHE A 61 4.63 -9.16 -11.71
CA PHE A 61 5.37 -8.74 -12.90
C PHE A 61 5.99 -9.94 -13.64
N LEU A 62 6.54 -10.92 -12.91
CA LEU A 62 7.07 -12.16 -13.49
C LEU A 62 5.97 -13.02 -14.13
N VAL A 63 4.77 -13.11 -13.54
CA VAL A 63 3.62 -13.78 -14.18
C VAL A 63 3.25 -13.07 -15.49
N GLY A 64 3.29 -11.74 -15.53
CA GLY A 64 3.06 -10.95 -16.75
C GLY A 64 4.07 -11.26 -17.85
N ILE A 65 5.36 -11.37 -17.51
CA ILE A 65 6.40 -11.79 -18.46
C ILE A 65 6.13 -13.21 -18.97
N ALA A 66 5.82 -14.15 -18.08
CA ALA A 66 5.53 -15.53 -18.46
C ALA A 66 4.30 -15.63 -19.37
N GLN A 67 3.27 -14.82 -19.13
CA GLN A 67 2.12 -14.73 -20.02
C GLN A 67 2.48 -14.17 -21.40
N GLN A 68 3.22 -13.06 -21.44
CA GLN A 68 3.66 -12.45 -22.69
C GLN A 68 4.50 -13.42 -23.55
N GLU A 69 5.31 -14.25 -22.91
CA GLU A 69 6.12 -15.27 -23.59
C GLU A 69 5.34 -16.55 -23.92
N HIS A 70 4.01 -16.54 -23.71
CA HIS A 70 3.11 -17.68 -23.93
C HIS A 70 3.49 -18.95 -23.14
N LEU A 71 4.24 -18.80 -22.04
CA LEU A 71 4.58 -19.90 -21.13
C LEU A 71 3.38 -20.28 -20.27
N LEU A 72 2.53 -19.30 -19.96
CA LEU A 72 1.26 -19.50 -19.28
C LEU A 72 0.17 -18.58 -19.83
N SER A 73 -1.08 -18.84 -19.47
CA SER A 73 -2.18 -17.87 -19.54
C SER A 73 -2.78 -17.70 -18.15
N ILE A 74 -3.05 -16.46 -17.73
CA ILE A 74 -3.71 -16.25 -16.43
C ILE A 74 -5.16 -16.77 -16.39
N GLU A 75 -5.75 -17.01 -17.56
CA GLU A 75 -7.10 -17.55 -17.69
C GLU A 75 -7.14 -19.09 -17.61
N ASP A 76 -5.98 -19.76 -17.60
CA ASP A 76 -5.89 -21.18 -17.32
C ASP A 76 -6.16 -21.49 -15.85
N THR A 77 -6.64 -22.71 -15.59
CA THR A 77 -6.72 -23.24 -14.23
C THR A 77 -5.34 -23.34 -13.61
N SER A 78 -5.23 -23.10 -12.31
CA SER A 78 -3.96 -23.29 -11.59
C SER A 78 -3.49 -24.74 -11.70
N SER A 79 -4.43 -25.70 -11.66
CA SER A 79 -4.15 -27.14 -11.77
C SER A 79 -3.44 -27.54 -13.07
N LYS A 80 -3.55 -26.74 -14.15
CA LYS A 80 -2.78 -26.95 -15.38
C LYS A 80 -1.26 -26.91 -15.13
N TYR A 81 -0.81 -26.09 -14.18
CA TYR A 81 0.62 -25.87 -13.93
C TYR A 81 1.12 -26.60 -12.69
N ILE A 82 0.29 -26.75 -11.65
CA ILE A 82 0.72 -27.32 -10.36
C ILE A 82 0.15 -28.71 -10.08
N GLY A 83 -0.56 -29.30 -11.05
CA GLY A 83 -1.21 -30.60 -10.91
C GLY A 83 -2.56 -30.48 -10.20
N THR A 84 -3.22 -31.62 -10.03
CA THR A 84 -4.49 -31.72 -9.29
C THR A 84 -4.25 -32.10 -7.83
N ALA A 85 -5.26 -31.94 -6.97
CA ALA A 85 -5.18 -32.20 -5.53
C ALA A 85 -4.14 -31.32 -4.83
N TRP A 86 -4.02 -30.07 -5.29
CA TRP A 86 -3.23 -29.04 -4.61
C TRP A 86 -4.05 -28.28 -3.57
N THR A 87 -5.37 -28.52 -3.53
CA THR A 87 -6.27 -28.14 -2.45
C THR A 87 -6.95 -29.38 -1.85
N SER A 88 -7.60 -29.26 -0.69
CA SER A 88 -8.41 -30.34 -0.11
C SER A 88 -9.75 -30.58 -0.82
N GLU A 89 -9.96 -29.94 -1.98
CA GLU A 89 -11.28 -29.76 -2.57
C GLU A 89 -11.62 -30.77 -3.66
N PRO A 90 -12.91 -31.01 -3.91
CA PRO A 90 -13.33 -31.74 -5.10
C PRO A 90 -12.76 -31.07 -6.35
N ILE A 91 -12.31 -31.88 -7.31
CA ILE A 91 -11.66 -31.42 -8.55
C ILE A 91 -12.49 -30.36 -9.31
N ALA A 92 -13.82 -30.43 -9.22
CA ALA A 92 -14.71 -29.45 -9.84
C ALA A 92 -14.56 -28.05 -9.24
N LYS A 93 -14.30 -27.93 -7.93
CA LYS A 93 -14.07 -26.65 -7.24
C LYS A 93 -12.64 -26.18 -7.42
N GLU A 94 -11.67 -27.09 -7.30
CA GLU A 94 -10.26 -26.79 -7.58
C GLU A 94 -10.06 -26.19 -8.99
N ASN A 95 -10.72 -26.77 -10.00
CA ASN A 95 -10.65 -26.30 -11.38
C ASN A 95 -11.37 -24.97 -11.66
N LEU A 96 -12.11 -24.40 -10.70
CA LEU A 96 -12.58 -23.02 -10.82
C LEU A 96 -11.44 -22.02 -10.56
N ILE A 97 -10.40 -22.43 -9.84
CA ILE A 97 -9.30 -21.54 -9.48
C ILE A 97 -8.36 -21.42 -10.67
N LYS A 98 -8.29 -20.21 -11.21
CA LYS A 98 -7.37 -19.80 -12.27
C LYS A 98 -6.15 -19.11 -11.68
N VAL A 99 -5.08 -19.05 -12.46
CA VAL A 99 -3.88 -18.25 -12.11
C VAL A 99 -4.25 -16.79 -11.81
N LYS A 100 -5.21 -16.23 -12.56
CA LYS A 100 -5.77 -14.90 -12.30
C LYS A 100 -6.36 -14.75 -10.90
N HIS A 101 -7.05 -15.77 -10.39
CA HIS A 101 -7.67 -15.71 -9.06
C HIS A 101 -6.62 -15.63 -7.94
N GLN A 102 -5.43 -16.22 -8.14
CA GLN A 102 -4.30 -16.06 -7.23
C GLN A 102 -3.72 -14.63 -7.29
N LEU A 103 -3.65 -14.03 -8.48
CA LEU A 103 -3.18 -12.64 -8.67
C LEU A 103 -4.14 -11.60 -8.06
N THR A 104 -5.45 -11.84 -8.14
CA THR A 104 -6.49 -10.89 -7.71
C THR A 104 -6.92 -11.08 -6.27
N MET A 105 -6.36 -12.06 -5.54
CA MET A 105 -6.79 -12.46 -4.19
C MET A 105 -8.26 -12.87 -4.14
N THR A 106 -8.72 -13.62 -5.14
CA THR A 106 -10.11 -14.08 -5.27
C THR A 106 -10.19 -15.59 -5.50
N THR A 107 -9.34 -16.37 -4.85
CA THR A 107 -9.34 -17.84 -5.01
C THR A 107 -10.58 -18.51 -4.44
N GLY A 108 -11.30 -17.85 -3.54
CA GLY A 108 -12.45 -18.43 -2.84
C GLY A 108 -12.08 -19.44 -1.76
N LEU A 109 -10.77 -19.67 -1.55
CA LEU A 109 -10.26 -20.48 -0.45
C LEU A 109 -10.39 -19.73 0.88
N ASP A 110 -10.59 -20.48 1.96
CA ASP A 110 -10.77 -19.95 3.30
C ASP A 110 -9.46 -19.33 3.83
N ASP A 111 -9.46 -18.01 4.03
CA ASP A 111 -8.37 -17.25 4.65
C ASP A 111 -8.48 -17.18 6.19
N GLY A 112 -9.52 -17.78 6.77
CA GLY A 112 -9.72 -17.95 8.22
C GLY A 112 -9.02 -19.16 8.82
N VAL A 113 -8.14 -19.83 8.07
CA VAL A 113 -7.40 -21.01 8.51
C VAL A 113 -6.32 -20.68 9.55
N PRO A 114 -5.91 -21.65 10.41
CA PRO A 114 -4.92 -21.42 11.46
C PRO A 114 -3.55 -20.90 10.96
N ASP A 115 -3.11 -21.33 9.78
CA ASP A 115 -1.89 -20.85 9.12
C ASP A 115 -2.19 -20.40 7.69
N ASN A 116 -2.39 -19.09 7.53
CA ASN A 116 -2.65 -18.43 6.25
C ASN A 116 -1.49 -18.55 5.22
N ASN A 117 -0.33 -19.09 5.61
CA ASN A 117 0.82 -19.30 4.72
C ASN A 117 0.95 -20.77 4.28
N CYS A 118 0.24 -21.71 4.91
CA CYS A 118 0.37 -23.13 4.63
C CYS A 118 -0.12 -23.49 3.22
N THR A 119 0.80 -23.89 2.34
CA THR A 119 0.53 -24.26 0.94
C THR A 119 0.21 -25.75 0.74
N VAL A 120 0.05 -26.51 1.82
CA VAL A 120 -0.31 -27.92 1.78
C VAL A 120 -1.81 -28.03 1.49
N ASP A 121 -2.21 -29.04 0.73
CA ASP A 121 -3.60 -29.27 0.30
C ASP A 121 -4.63 -29.13 1.43
N THR A 122 -4.38 -29.77 2.58
CA THR A 122 -5.24 -29.78 3.78
C THR A 122 -5.43 -28.40 4.44
N CYS A 123 -4.53 -27.45 4.16
CA CYS A 123 -4.65 -26.06 4.60
C CYS A 123 -5.46 -25.21 3.62
N LEU A 124 -5.68 -25.67 2.40
CA LEU A 124 -6.31 -24.91 1.31
C LEU A 124 -7.75 -25.37 1.13
N GLN A 125 -8.60 -24.91 2.04
CA GLN A 125 -10.01 -25.30 2.14
C GLN A 125 -10.91 -24.37 1.33
N TYR A 126 -11.98 -24.89 0.74
CA TYR A 126 -12.98 -24.11 0.02
C TYR A 126 -13.87 -23.34 1.01
N LEU A 127 -14.12 -22.08 0.68
CA LEU A 127 -15.15 -21.27 1.34
C LEU A 127 -16.26 -20.89 0.37
N VAL A 128 -15.87 -20.36 -0.81
CA VAL A 128 -16.78 -19.93 -1.87
C VAL A 128 -16.16 -20.16 -3.25
N ASP A 129 -16.96 -20.07 -4.31
CA ASP A 129 -16.45 -20.22 -5.67
C ASP A 129 -15.41 -19.15 -6.01
N ALA A 130 -14.37 -19.56 -6.73
CA ALA A 130 -13.31 -18.65 -7.14
C ALA A 130 -13.87 -17.49 -7.97
N GLY A 131 -13.37 -16.28 -7.71
CA GLY A 131 -13.85 -15.05 -8.33
C GLY A 131 -15.07 -14.41 -7.66
N THR A 132 -15.65 -15.03 -6.61
CA THR A 132 -16.87 -14.52 -5.95
C THR A 132 -16.64 -13.78 -4.63
N ARG A 133 -15.39 -13.69 -4.17
CA ARG A 133 -14.98 -13.03 -2.92
C ARG A 133 -13.54 -12.57 -3.01
N TRP A 134 -13.23 -11.43 -2.39
CA TRP A 134 -11.85 -10.97 -2.20
C TRP A 134 -11.38 -11.27 -0.77
N ALA A 135 -10.21 -11.89 -0.65
CA ALA A 135 -9.59 -12.18 0.63
C ALA A 135 -8.07 -12.32 0.50
N TYR A 136 -7.35 -11.64 1.39
CA TYR A 136 -5.91 -11.61 1.37
C TYR A 136 -5.32 -12.89 1.98
N HIS A 137 -5.04 -13.88 1.12
CA HIS A 137 -4.57 -15.20 1.52
C HIS A 137 -3.15 -15.44 0.98
N ASN A 138 -2.17 -15.65 1.86
CA ASN A 138 -0.77 -15.80 1.45
C ASN A 138 -0.52 -17.11 0.69
N ALA A 139 -1.04 -18.24 1.18
CA ALA A 139 -0.74 -19.55 0.62
C ALA A 139 -1.09 -19.71 -0.88
N PRO A 140 -2.31 -19.33 -1.36
CA PRO A 140 -2.64 -19.44 -2.77
C PRO A 140 -1.79 -18.53 -3.65
N TYR A 141 -1.44 -17.33 -3.17
CA TYR A 141 -0.49 -16.47 -3.88
C TYR A 141 0.88 -17.16 -4.01
N THR A 142 1.40 -17.76 -2.94
CA THR A 142 2.74 -18.34 -2.92
C THR A 142 2.88 -19.48 -3.94
N LEU A 143 1.78 -20.18 -4.25
CA LEU A 143 1.76 -21.20 -5.30
C LEU A 143 1.99 -20.65 -6.73
N LEU A 144 1.90 -19.33 -6.95
CA LEU A 144 2.33 -18.71 -8.23
C LEU A 144 3.81 -18.97 -8.53
N ASP A 145 4.62 -19.23 -7.51
CA ASP A 145 6.02 -19.63 -7.69
C ASP A 145 6.15 -20.94 -8.43
N SER A 146 5.35 -21.93 -8.04
CA SER A 146 5.28 -23.24 -8.69
C SER A 146 4.65 -23.11 -10.08
N VAL A 147 3.64 -22.25 -10.25
CA VAL A 147 3.05 -21.96 -11.56
C VAL A 147 4.12 -21.42 -12.52
N ILE A 148 4.87 -20.38 -12.13
CA ILE A 148 5.96 -19.82 -12.95
C ILE A 148 7.03 -20.88 -13.20
N SER A 149 7.43 -21.62 -12.17
CA SER A 149 8.53 -22.57 -12.29
C SER A 149 8.19 -23.74 -13.23
N ASN A 150 6.99 -24.27 -13.13
CA ASN A 150 6.52 -25.37 -13.97
C ASN A 150 6.21 -24.91 -15.40
N ALA A 151 5.69 -23.69 -15.59
CA ALA A 151 5.44 -23.11 -16.91
C ALA A 151 6.73 -22.79 -17.67
N SER A 152 7.74 -22.27 -16.98
CA SER A 152 9.01 -21.83 -17.59
C SER A 152 10.09 -22.90 -17.64
N GLY A 153 9.97 -23.95 -16.82
CA GLY A 153 11.05 -24.92 -16.58
C GLY A 153 12.25 -24.34 -15.81
N MET A 154 12.11 -23.15 -15.21
CA MET A 154 13.16 -22.46 -14.46
C MET A 154 12.77 -22.29 -13.00
N SER A 155 13.75 -22.25 -12.09
CA SER A 155 13.46 -21.79 -10.73
C SER A 155 13.03 -20.32 -10.73
N MET A 156 12.23 -19.90 -9.74
CA MET A 156 11.84 -18.49 -9.57
C MET A 156 13.04 -17.52 -9.64
N ASN A 157 14.16 -17.85 -8.99
CA ASN A 157 15.36 -17.02 -9.00
C ASN A 157 16.04 -16.97 -10.38
N ASN A 158 16.07 -18.08 -11.11
CA ASN A 158 16.63 -18.10 -12.46
C ASN A 158 15.75 -17.30 -13.44
N PHE A 159 14.43 -17.44 -13.31
CA PHE A 159 13.48 -16.68 -14.13
C PHE A 159 13.59 -15.18 -13.85
N LEU A 160 13.60 -14.77 -12.58
CA LEU A 160 13.87 -13.39 -12.18
C LEU A 160 15.19 -12.87 -12.75
N HIS A 161 16.28 -13.65 -12.59
CA HIS A 161 17.60 -13.24 -13.03
C HIS A 161 17.67 -13.04 -14.55
N GLN A 162 17.13 -13.99 -15.32
CA GLN A 162 17.16 -13.93 -16.78
C GLN A 162 16.26 -12.81 -17.31
N LYS A 163 15.04 -12.70 -16.78
CA LYS A 163 14.00 -11.83 -17.36
C LYS A 163 14.01 -10.40 -16.83
N VAL A 164 14.56 -10.18 -15.64
CA VAL A 164 14.56 -8.86 -14.99
C VAL A 164 15.97 -8.43 -14.63
N SER A 165 16.73 -9.21 -13.86
CA SER A 165 18.02 -8.74 -13.32
C SER A 165 19.05 -8.46 -14.43
N THR A 166 19.19 -9.39 -15.38
CA THR A 166 20.13 -9.25 -16.51
C THR A 166 19.83 -8.02 -17.38
N PRO A 167 18.59 -7.78 -17.86
CA PRO A 167 18.30 -6.63 -18.70
C PRO A 167 18.26 -5.27 -17.97
N THR A 168 18.07 -5.25 -16.64
CA THR A 168 17.77 -4.00 -15.91
C THR A 168 18.72 -3.66 -14.76
N GLY A 169 19.51 -4.61 -14.29
CA GLY A 169 20.30 -4.49 -13.06
C GLY A 169 19.46 -4.42 -11.78
N ILE A 170 18.16 -4.74 -11.83
CA ILE A 170 17.32 -4.92 -10.65
C ILE A 170 17.68 -6.26 -10.02
N ASN A 171 18.56 -6.24 -9.01
CA ASN A 171 19.10 -7.44 -8.39
C ASN A 171 18.36 -7.80 -7.10
N GLY A 172 18.36 -9.08 -6.76
CA GLY A 172 17.74 -9.63 -5.57
C GLY A 172 17.52 -11.12 -5.71
N PHE A 173 16.90 -11.73 -4.72
CA PHE A 173 16.55 -13.15 -4.75
C PHE A 173 15.34 -13.43 -3.87
N TYR A 174 14.56 -14.42 -4.26
CA TYR A 174 13.55 -15.05 -3.45
C TYR A 174 14.20 -16.10 -2.54
N TYR A 175 13.86 -16.04 -1.25
CA TYR A 175 14.33 -16.95 -0.23
C TYR A 175 13.15 -17.58 0.51
N LYS A 176 13.14 -18.92 0.56
CA LYS A 176 12.07 -19.68 1.20
C LYS A 176 12.12 -19.51 2.72
N THR A 177 11.03 -19.03 3.29
CA THR A 177 10.87 -18.81 4.74
C THR A 177 9.60 -19.51 5.20
N GLY A 178 9.75 -20.74 5.72
CA GLY A 178 8.60 -21.62 5.94
C GLY A 178 7.96 -22.01 4.61
N TYR A 179 6.66 -21.77 4.47
CA TYR A 179 5.92 -21.98 3.21
C TYR A 179 6.12 -20.83 2.22
N ASP A 180 6.32 -19.61 2.69
CA ASP A 180 6.46 -18.42 1.85
C ASP A 180 7.79 -18.39 1.10
N ASN A 181 7.81 -17.66 -0.01
CA ASN A 181 9.02 -17.29 -0.71
C ASN A 181 9.16 -15.76 -0.75
N VAL A 182 10.11 -15.24 0.01
CA VAL A 182 10.20 -13.81 0.29
C VAL A 182 11.31 -13.19 -0.54
N PHE A 183 11.02 -12.09 -1.23
CA PHE A 183 12.01 -11.36 -2.00
C PHE A 183 12.93 -10.53 -1.09
N PHE A 184 14.25 -10.64 -1.31
CA PHE A 184 15.30 -9.85 -0.66
C PHE A 184 16.05 -9.03 -1.71
N SER A 185 16.33 -7.77 -1.40
CA SER A 185 17.20 -6.95 -2.25
C SER A 185 17.79 -5.76 -1.50
N LYS A 186 18.69 -5.03 -2.17
CA LYS A 186 19.14 -3.70 -1.73
C LYS A 186 18.04 -2.67 -1.98
N ALA A 187 18.00 -1.61 -1.17
CA ALA A 187 17.03 -0.51 -1.32
C ALA A 187 16.96 0.06 -2.74
N ARG A 188 18.13 0.31 -3.36
CA ARG A 188 18.21 0.80 -4.74
C ARG A 188 17.64 -0.17 -5.78
N SER A 189 17.68 -1.48 -5.54
CA SER A 189 17.13 -2.45 -6.51
C SER A 189 15.61 -2.39 -6.56
N MET A 190 14.94 -2.27 -5.40
CA MET A 190 13.50 -2.04 -5.37
C MET A 190 13.11 -0.65 -5.92
N ALA A 191 13.92 0.38 -5.67
CA ALA A 191 13.69 1.70 -6.26
C ALA A 191 13.77 1.66 -7.80
N ARG A 192 14.71 0.88 -8.37
CA ARG A 192 14.78 0.62 -9.82
C ARG A 192 13.57 -0.18 -10.31
N PHE A 193 13.09 -1.17 -9.56
CA PHE A 193 11.84 -1.84 -9.90
C PHE A 193 10.66 -0.86 -9.94
N GLY A 194 10.60 0.07 -8.99
CA GLY A 194 9.63 1.18 -9.04
C GLY A 194 9.73 2.02 -10.32
N LEU A 195 10.94 2.35 -10.78
CA LEU A 195 11.15 3.06 -12.05
C LEU A 195 10.76 2.23 -13.28
N LEU A 196 10.98 0.91 -13.26
CA LEU A 196 10.54 0.01 -14.33
C LEU A 196 9.02 0.03 -14.47
N ILE A 197 8.31 -0.02 -13.34
CA ILE A 197 6.84 0.05 -13.33
C ILE A 197 6.35 1.45 -13.70
N LEU A 198 6.99 2.51 -13.19
CA LEU A 198 6.69 3.89 -13.59
C LEU A 198 6.79 4.06 -15.11
N ASN A 199 7.80 3.44 -15.73
CA ASN A 199 8.03 3.45 -17.17
C ASN A 199 7.33 2.27 -17.90
N LYS A 200 6.23 1.76 -17.33
CA LYS A 200 5.32 0.80 -17.96
C LYS A 200 6.01 -0.46 -18.51
N GLY A 201 6.95 -1.02 -17.74
CA GLY A 201 7.67 -2.24 -18.13
C GLY A 201 8.82 -2.03 -19.11
N LYS A 202 9.18 -0.79 -19.44
CA LYS A 202 10.35 -0.46 -20.27
C LYS A 202 11.53 -0.02 -19.40
N TRP A 203 12.70 -0.62 -19.58
CA TRP A 203 13.94 -0.20 -18.94
C TRP A 203 14.90 0.39 -19.96
N ASP A 204 15.12 1.70 -19.90
CA ASP A 204 15.83 2.43 -20.96
C ASP A 204 15.24 2.11 -22.34
N GLN A 205 15.95 1.46 -23.26
CA GLN A 205 15.41 1.01 -24.55
C GLN A 205 14.90 -0.43 -24.56
N THR A 206 15.08 -1.16 -23.46
CA THR A 206 14.72 -2.58 -23.34
C THR A 206 13.25 -2.73 -22.91
N PRO A 207 12.37 -3.28 -23.76
CA PRO A 207 11.00 -3.59 -23.37
C PRO A 207 10.96 -4.90 -22.57
N VAL A 208 10.81 -4.81 -21.25
CA VAL A 208 10.78 -6.00 -20.36
C VAL A 208 9.38 -6.62 -20.34
N LEU A 209 8.35 -5.79 -20.19
CA LEU A 209 6.94 -6.19 -20.28
C LEU A 209 6.20 -5.22 -21.21
N THR A 210 5.62 -5.75 -22.28
CA THR A 210 4.90 -5.05 -23.36
C THR A 210 3.44 -5.43 -23.48
N ASP A 211 2.98 -6.49 -22.80
CA ASP A 211 1.55 -6.82 -22.70
C ASP A 211 0.83 -5.69 -21.93
N SER A 212 0.31 -4.73 -22.69
CA SER A 212 -0.32 -3.53 -22.17
C SER A 212 -1.63 -3.84 -21.44
N ASN A 213 -2.34 -4.89 -21.85
CA ASN A 213 -3.59 -5.29 -21.23
C ASN A 213 -3.33 -5.93 -19.87
N TYR A 214 -2.34 -6.84 -19.78
CA TYR A 214 -1.90 -7.37 -18.50
C TYR A 214 -1.41 -6.25 -17.58
N PHE A 215 -0.52 -5.38 -18.09
CA PHE A 215 0.04 -4.28 -17.30
C PHE A 215 -1.07 -3.35 -16.78
N TYR A 216 -2.05 -3.01 -17.62
CA TYR A 216 -3.18 -2.20 -17.22
C TYR A 216 -3.95 -2.85 -16.07
N ASN A 217 -4.36 -4.11 -16.21
CA ASN A 217 -5.10 -4.83 -15.16
C ASN A 217 -4.28 -5.06 -13.89
N MET A 218 -2.96 -5.19 -14.02
CA MET A 218 -2.05 -5.28 -12.88
C MET A 218 -2.08 -4.01 -12.03
N ALA A 219 -2.14 -2.84 -12.67
CA ALA A 219 -2.09 -1.52 -12.04
C ALA A 219 -3.46 -0.82 -11.91
N HIS A 220 -4.57 -1.52 -12.20
CA HIS A 220 -5.93 -0.99 -12.08
C HIS A 220 -6.85 -2.00 -11.38
N THR A 221 -8.03 -1.53 -10.97
CA THR A 221 -9.02 -2.36 -10.28
C THR A 221 -9.32 -3.60 -11.11
N SER A 222 -9.09 -4.77 -10.53
CA SER A 222 -9.10 -6.05 -11.25
C SER A 222 -10.31 -6.93 -10.95
N GLN A 223 -11.13 -6.54 -9.97
CA GLN A 223 -12.31 -7.26 -9.48
C GLN A 223 -13.26 -6.30 -8.72
N ALA A 224 -14.49 -6.74 -8.43
CA ALA A 224 -15.60 -5.87 -8.00
C ALA A 224 -15.71 -5.63 -6.47
N TYR A 225 -14.96 -6.36 -5.65
CA TYR A 225 -15.05 -6.37 -4.18
C TYR A 225 -14.08 -5.38 -3.52
N ASN A 226 -12.78 -5.49 -3.82
CA ASN A 226 -11.75 -4.56 -3.34
C ASN A 226 -11.28 -3.67 -4.47
N LEU A 227 -11.94 -2.52 -4.63
CA LEU A 227 -11.64 -1.59 -5.74
C LEU A 227 -10.19 -1.11 -5.71
N SER A 228 -9.59 -1.05 -4.51
CA SER A 228 -8.19 -0.69 -4.26
C SER A 228 -7.17 -1.82 -4.49
N TYR A 229 -7.49 -2.83 -5.30
CA TYR A 229 -6.58 -3.94 -5.59
C TYR A 229 -6.51 -4.34 -7.08
N GLY A 230 -5.28 -4.48 -7.59
CA GLY A 230 -4.94 -4.97 -8.93
C GLY A 230 -4.42 -6.41 -8.91
N TYR A 231 -3.46 -6.74 -9.76
CA TYR A 231 -2.75 -8.03 -9.69
C TYR A 231 -1.62 -7.94 -8.67
N LEU A 232 -1.92 -8.24 -7.40
CA LEU A 232 -0.97 -8.13 -6.29
C LEU A 232 -0.39 -6.72 -6.08
N TRP A 233 -1.15 -5.68 -6.48
CA TRP A 233 -0.83 -4.27 -6.27
C TRP A 233 -1.96 -3.58 -5.49
N TRP A 234 -1.58 -2.70 -4.57
CA TRP A 234 -2.48 -1.80 -3.88
C TRP A 234 -2.69 -0.54 -4.72
N LEU A 235 -3.94 -0.08 -4.81
CA LEU A 235 -4.34 1.05 -5.67
C LEU A 235 -4.96 2.16 -4.83
N ASN A 236 -4.54 3.40 -5.06
CA ASN A 236 -5.13 4.56 -4.42
C ASN A 236 -6.27 5.17 -5.26
N GLY A 237 -6.91 6.21 -4.71
CA GLY A 237 -7.89 7.03 -5.44
C GLY A 237 -9.20 6.31 -5.77
N LYS A 238 -9.48 5.17 -5.12
CA LYS A 238 -10.71 4.39 -5.32
C LYS A 238 -11.78 4.81 -4.31
N ALA A 239 -13.02 4.45 -4.63
CA ALA A 239 -14.18 4.79 -3.79
C ALA A 239 -14.24 3.97 -2.50
N SER A 240 -13.58 2.82 -2.47
CA SER A 240 -13.50 1.96 -1.30
C SER A 240 -12.26 1.06 -1.34
N PHE A 241 -11.89 0.52 -0.18
CA PHE A 241 -10.83 -0.46 -0.03
C PHE A 241 -11.18 -1.53 1.01
N MET A 242 -10.53 -2.68 0.90
CA MET A 242 -10.51 -3.72 1.93
C MET A 242 -9.07 -3.94 2.39
N VAL A 243 -8.90 -4.43 3.61
CA VAL A 243 -7.58 -4.71 4.23
C VAL A 243 -7.44 -6.21 4.54
N PRO A 244 -6.21 -6.72 4.71
CA PRO A 244 -6.00 -8.14 5.01
C PRO A 244 -6.75 -8.59 6.27
N GLN A 245 -7.18 -9.85 6.30
CA GLN A 245 -7.93 -10.47 7.41
C GLN A 245 -9.28 -9.82 7.75
N SER A 246 -9.81 -8.97 6.87
CA SER A 246 -11.10 -8.33 7.07
C SER A 246 -11.97 -8.48 5.83
N GLN A 247 -13.28 -8.63 6.04
CA GLN A 247 -14.30 -8.57 5.00
C GLN A 247 -15.03 -7.22 5.01
N LEU A 248 -14.64 -6.29 5.87
CA LEU A 248 -15.18 -4.95 5.90
C LEU A 248 -14.71 -4.16 4.67
N VAL A 249 -15.64 -3.41 4.09
CA VAL A 249 -15.38 -2.47 3.00
C VAL A 249 -15.36 -1.07 3.58
N PHE A 250 -14.19 -0.44 3.53
CA PHE A 250 -13.98 0.91 4.03
C PHE A 250 -14.23 1.92 2.91
N PRO A 251 -15.04 2.97 3.12
CA PRO A 251 -15.22 4.02 2.13
C PRO A 251 -13.98 4.89 2.01
N GLY A 252 -13.74 5.44 0.83
CA GLY A 252 -12.64 6.36 0.54
C GLY A 252 -11.37 5.69 0.01
N SER A 253 -10.29 6.46 -0.04
CA SER A 253 -9.00 6.04 -0.59
C SER A 253 -8.09 5.43 0.47
N LEU A 254 -7.29 4.44 0.06
CA LEU A 254 -6.33 3.72 0.92
C LEU A 254 -5.28 4.65 1.56
N SER A 255 -4.84 5.68 0.85
CA SER A 255 -3.92 6.71 1.35
C SER A 255 -4.43 8.09 0.93
N PRO A 256 -5.31 8.72 1.75
CA PRO A 256 -5.94 10.00 1.42
C PRO A 256 -4.98 11.16 1.13
N HIS A 257 -3.78 11.15 1.70
CA HIS A 257 -2.76 12.17 1.44
C HIS A 257 -1.91 11.86 0.20
N ALA A 258 -2.03 10.67 -0.38
CA ALA A 258 -1.31 10.31 -1.59
C ALA A 258 -2.09 10.71 -2.86
N PRO A 259 -1.41 10.95 -3.99
CA PRO A 259 -2.06 11.16 -5.28
C PRO A 259 -3.00 10.01 -5.67
N GLN A 260 -4.08 10.32 -6.38
CA GLN A 260 -5.13 9.35 -6.72
C GLN A 260 -4.62 8.22 -7.62
N ASP A 261 -3.64 8.48 -8.47
CA ASP A 261 -3.06 7.49 -9.39
C ASP A 261 -1.87 6.73 -8.76
N MET A 262 -1.65 6.87 -7.45
CA MET A 262 -0.65 6.09 -6.75
C MET A 262 -0.99 4.59 -6.81
N ILE A 263 0.02 3.80 -7.20
CA ILE A 263 0.03 2.34 -6.99
C ILE A 263 1.14 1.99 -6.01
N ALA A 264 0.94 0.96 -5.20
CA ALA A 264 1.87 0.58 -4.16
C ALA A 264 2.02 -0.93 -3.99
N ALA A 265 3.24 -1.35 -3.65
CA ALA A 265 3.54 -2.67 -3.11
C ALA A 265 3.76 -2.50 -1.60
N LEU A 266 2.89 -3.13 -0.79
CA LEU A 266 2.90 -2.98 0.66
C LEU A 266 3.10 -4.34 1.33
N GLY A 267 3.94 -4.38 2.35
CA GLY A 267 4.22 -5.58 3.12
C GLY A 267 4.43 -5.34 4.60
N LYS A 268 4.36 -6.45 5.35
CA LYS A 268 4.54 -6.48 6.80
C LYS A 268 5.80 -5.73 7.22
N ASN A 269 5.77 -5.19 8.42
CA ASN A 269 6.87 -4.40 8.96
C ASN A 269 7.21 -3.15 8.14
N GLY A 270 6.26 -2.65 7.34
CA GLY A 270 6.37 -1.44 6.54
C GLY A 270 7.31 -1.53 5.35
N GLN A 271 7.39 -2.69 4.68
CA GLN A 271 8.07 -2.75 3.40
C GLN A 271 7.17 -2.08 2.35
N MET A 272 7.64 -1.01 1.72
CA MET A 272 6.81 -0.16 0.87
C MET A 272 7.55 0.24 -0.38
N LEU A 273 6.86 0.15 -1.51
CA LEU A 273 7.20 0.80 -2.77
C LEU A 273 5.96 1.54 -3.25
N ASN A 274 6.08 2.84 -3.48
CA ASN A 274 5.00 3.68 -4.00
C ASN A 274 5.44 4.30 -5.32
N ILE A 275 4.53 4.36 -6.27
CA ILE A 275 4.76 4.87 -7.62
C ILE A 275 3.59 5.79 -7.97
N VAL A 276 3.90 7.02 -8.37
CA VAL A 276 2.91 8.02 -8.80
C VAL A 276 3.23 8.46 -10.23
N PRO A 277 2.55 7.90 -11.24
CA PRO A 277 2.75 8.24 -12.64
C PRO A 277 2.58 9.73 -12.95
N SER A 278 1.53 10.36 -12.46
CA SER A 278 1.18 11.77 -12.72
C SER A 278 2.25 12.75 -12.24
N GLN A 279 3.07 12.33 -11.28
CA GLN A 279 4.12 13.15 -10.68
C GLN A 279 5.53 12.65 -11.01
N ASN A 280 5.68 11.53 -11.74
CA ASN A 280 6.96 10.84 -11.93
C ASN A 280 7.73 10.63 -10.62
N VAL A 281 7.00 10.26 -9.56
CA VAL A 281 7.55 10.02 -8.23
C VAL A 281 7.58 8.52 -7.95
N VAL A 282 8.70 8.06 -7.42
CA VAL A 282 8.81 6.72 -6.84
C VAL A 282 9.44 6.87 -5.47
N TRP A 283 8.90 6.22 -4.44
CA TRP A 283 9.63 6.11 -3.18
C TRP A 283 9.54 4.70 -2.62
N ILE A 284 10.57 4.33 -1.88
CA ILE A 284 10.62 3.07 -1.13
C ILE A 284 10.92 3.35 0.33
N ARG A 285 10.40 2.48 1.19
CA ARG A 285 10.81 2.35 2.59
C ARG A 285 10.99 0.87 2.89
N MET A 286 12.10 0.53 3.54
CA MET A 286 12.29 -0.77 4.20
C MET A 286 12.68 -0.54 5.65
N GLY A 287 12.30 -1.45 6.53
CA GLY A 287 12.59 -1.33 7.96
C GLY A 287 12.06 -2.47 8.80
N ASP A 288 12.14 -2.31 10.11
CA ASP A 288 11.45 -3.18 11.06
C ASP A 288 10.01 -2.70 11.29
N ALA A 289 9.27 -3.47 12.08
CA ALA A 289 7.88 -3.22 12.40
C ALA A 289 7.69 -1.80 12.96
N PRO A 290 6.88 -0.95 12.31
CA PRO A 290 6.48 0.35 12.88
C PRO A 290 5.39 0.16 13.94
N ASP A 291 4.56 -0.87 13.78
CA ASP A 291 3.44 -1.25 14.63
C ASP A 291 3.19 -2.77 14.52
N ALA A 292 2.13 -3.27 15.18
CA ALA A 292 1.76 -4.68 15.16
C ALA A 292 0.93 -5.13 13.94
N GLY A 293 0.67 -4.23 12.98
CA GLY A 293 -0.20 -4.49 11.82
C GLY A 293 0.46 -5.35 10.73
N LEU A 294 -0.34 -6.19 10.06
CA LEU A 294 0.16 -7.04 8.95
C LEU A 294 0.52 -6.23 7.70
N VAL A 295 -0.17 -5.13 7.45
CA VAL A 295 0.15 -4.15 6.39
C VAL A 295 -0.09 -2.75 6.98
N PRO A 296 0.97 -1.97 7.27
CA PRO A 296 0.82 -0.67 7.92
C PRO A 296 0.46 0.43 6.90
N PHE A 297 -0.74 0.35 6.31
CA PHE A 297 -1.22 1.33 5.32
C PHE A 297 -1.33 2.75 5.90
N LEU A 298 -1.58 2.88 7.20
CA LEU A 298 -1.56 4.18 7.91
C LEU A 298 -0.17 4.83 7.90
N MET A 299 0.90 4.03 8.00
CA MET A 299 2.27 4.55 7.86
C MET A 299 2.52 5.04 6.44
N ASN A 300 2.00 4.33 5.42
CA ASN A 300 2.11 4.76 4.02
C ASN A 300 1.54 6.17 3.84
N ASP A 301 0.32 6.38 4.33
CA ASP A 301 -0.36 7.68 4.28
C ASP A 301 0.37 8.75 5.12
N SER A 302 0.89 8.38 6.29
CA SER A 302 1.67 9.29 7.15
C SER A 302 2.99 9.76 6.53
N ILE A 303 3.62 8.91 5.70
CA ILE A 303 4.79 9.30 4.89
C ILE A 303 4.35 10.29 3.81
N TRP A 304 3.23 10.03 3.12
CA TRP A 304 2.68 10.96 2.11
C TRP A 304 2.33 12.33 2.69
N LEU A 305 1.71 12.38 3.87
CA LEU A 305 1.44 13.63 4.58
C LEU A 305 2.71 14.49 4.74
N ARG A 306 3.85 13.87 5.05
CA ARG A 306 5.15 14.54 5.21
C ARG A 306 5.80 14.88 3.88
N LEU A 307 5.73 13.96 2.91
CA LEU A 307 6.23 14.20 1.56
C LEU A 307 5.52 15.37 0.91
N ASN A 308 4.21 15.55 1.11
CA ASN A 308 3.47 16.70 0.59
C ASN A 308 3.98 18.04 1.16
N LYS A 309 4.46 18.06 2.40
CA LYS A 309 5.12 19.25 2.97
C LYS A 309 6.48 19.51 2.33
N ILE A 310 7.20 18.49 1.88
CA ILE A 310 8.49 18.63 1.20
C ILE A 310 8.29 19.03 -0.26
N MET A 311 7.36 18.39 -0.96
CA MET A 311 7.07 18.58 -2.39
C MET A 311 6.20 19.81 -2.68
N CYS A 312 6.25 20.82 -1.81
CA CYS A 312 5.69 22.14 -2.05
C CYS A 312 6.53 22.90 -3.09
N THR A 313 5.86 23.77 -3.86
CA THR A 313 6.53 24.80 -4.65
C THR A 313 6.22 26.15 -3.99
N PRO A 314 7.23 26.86 -3.43
CA PRO A 314 7.00 28.18 -2.88
C PRO A 314 6.60 29.12 -4.01
N SER A 315 5.34 29.53 -4.05
CA SER A 315 4.86 30.56 -4.98
C SER A 315 5.54 31.89 -4.65
N ALA A 316 6.34 32.42 -5.57
CA ALA A 316 6.85 33.78 -5.47
C ALA A 316 5.73 34.78 -5.81
N SER A 317 5.00 35.26 -4.79
CA SER A 317 4.49 36.64 -4.74
C SER A 317 3.79 36.94 -3.42
N SER A 318 4.26 38.00 -2.76
CA SER A 318 3.74 38.70 -1.58
C SER A 318 3.57 37.86 -0.32
N SER A 319 4.05 38.42 0.79
CA SER A 319 3.74 38.01 2.15
C SER A 319 2.22 37.98 2.37
N PHE A 320 1.57 36.89 1.98
CA PHE A 320 0.39 36.44 2.67
C PHE A 320 0.90 35.63 3.86
N GLN A 321 0.81 36.22 5.05
CA GLN A 321 0.70 35.43 6.27
C GLN A 321 -0.50 34.51 6.09
N GLN A 322 -0.27 33.31 5.56
CA GLN A 322 -1.23 32.23 5.70
C GLN A 322 -1.16 31.85 7.18
N GLN A 323 -1.99 32.51 7.99
CA GLN A 323 -2.36 31.98 9.30
C GLN A 323 -3.01 30.63 9.00
N ASN A 324 -2.22 29.56 9.10
CA ASN A 324 -2.79 28.22 9.22
C ASN A 324 -3.69 28.29 10.45
N ALA A 325 -4.99 28.17 10.22
CA ALA A 325 -5.97 28.12 11.28
C ALA A 325 -5.63 26.96 12.22
N VAL A 326 -5.30 27.25 13.47
CA VAL A 326 -4.95 26.23 14.46
C VAL A 326 -6.25 25.65 15.00
N ILE A 327 -6.41 24.33 14.90
CA ILE A 327 -7.43 23.60 15.65
C ILE A 327 -6.79 23.02 16.92
N SER A 328 -7.43 23.21 18.06
CA SER A 328 -7.01 22.57 19.31
C SER A 328 -8.21 22.31 20.20
N THR A 329 -8.08 21.38 21.15
CA THR A 329 -9.17 21.04 22.07
C THR A 329 -8.67 20.91 23.49
N ALA A 330 -9.43 21.40 24.47
CA ALA A 330 -9.12 21.23 25.89
C ALA A 330 -10.39 21.15 26.76
N PRO A 331 -10.45 20.27 27.77
CA PRO A 331 -9.51 19.19 28.06
C PRO A 331 -9.61 18.06 27.01
N ASN A 332 -8.53 17.33 26.76
CA ASN A 332 -8.56 16.12 25.93
C ASN A 332 -7.53 15.13 26.51
N PRO A 333 -7.95 14.04 27.19
CA PRO A 333 -9.33 13.53 27.28
C PRO A 333 -10.35 14.45 27.98
N PHE A 334 -11.62 14.30 27.65
CA PHE A 334 -12.74 15.07 28.22
C PHE A 334 -13.78 14.16 28.90
N HIS A 335 -14.53 14.71 29.85
CA HIS A 335 -15.63 13.98 30.51
C HIS A 335 -16.98 14.33 29.87
N ASP A 336 -17.52 15.52 30.15
CA ASP A 336 -18.81 15.98 29.60
C ASP A 336 -18.65 17.12 28.59
N PHE A 337 -17.65 17.99 28.81
CA PHE A 337 -17.46 19.21 28.05
C PHE A 337 -16.06 19.27 27.45
N LEU A 338 -16.01 19.77 26.22
CA LEU A 338 -14.79 19.99 25.45
C LEU A 338 -14.81 21.42 24.92
N THR A 339 -13.72 22.16 25.06
CA THR A 339 -13.56 23.44 24.36
C THR A 339 -12.82 23.22 23.06
N LEU A 340 -13.45 23.53 21.94
CA LEU A 340 -12.82 23.57 20.62
C LEU A 340 -12.30 24.99 20.36
N HIS A 341 -11.01 25.12 20.04
CA HIS A 341 -10.48 26.31 19.41
C HIS A 341 -10.38 26.08 17.91
N CYS A 342 -11.02 26.91 17.10
CA CYS A 342 -10.84 26.91 15.65
C CYS A 342 -10.73 28.35 15.12
N ASP A 343 -9.74 28.58 14.26
CA ASP A 343 -9.38 29.90 13.75
C ASP A 343 -10.24 30.36 12.55
N TYR A 344 -11.14 29.51 12.05
CA TYR A 344 -12.08 29.86 10.99
C TYR A 344 -13.15 30.85 11.50
N GLN A 345 -13.48 31.86 10.69
CA GLN A 345 -14.48 32.88 11.04
C GLN A 345 -15.87 32.29 11.30
N ASN A 346 -16.35 31.46 10.36
CA ASN A 346 -17.53 30.63 10.50
C ASN A 346 -17.18 29.21 10.06
N PHE A 347 -17.59 28.21 10.82
CA PHE A 347 -17.32 26.81 10.52
C PHE A 347 -18.42 25.89 11.04
N GLU A 348 -18.52 24.72 10.41
CA GLU A 348 -19.33 23.61 10.85
C GLU A 348 -18.46 22.66 11.68
N ILE A 349 -18.98 22.27 12.83
CA ILE A 349 -18.39 21.28 13.72
C ILE A 349 -19.06 19.94 13.42
N ARG A 350 -18.26 18.90 13.17
CA ARG A 350 -18.76 17.52 13.12
C ARG A 350 -17.99 16.65 14.07
N VAL A 351 -18.66 15.84 14.88
CA VAL A 351 -18.03 14.73 15.58
C VAL A 351 -18.49 13.44 14.92
N SER A 352 -17.54 12.54 14.66
CA SER A 352 -17.79 11.20 14.14
C SER A 352 -17.14 10.15 15.04
N ASN A 353 -17.70 8.95 15.04
CA ASN A 353 -17.02 7.79 15.64
C ASN A 353 -15.81 7.36 14.79
N ILE A 354 -15.01 6.43 15.29
CA ILE A 354 -13.84 5.90 14.55
C ILE A 354 -14.18 5.23 13.22
N PHE A 355 -15.46 4.92 12.97
CA PHE A 355 -15.96 4.35 11.72
C PHE A 355 -16.45 5.42 10.73
N GLY A 356 -16.37 6.70 11.08
CA GLY A 356 -16.77 7.83 10.24
C GLY A 356 -18.26 8.16 10.27
N GLU A 357 -19.05 7.51 11.11
CA GLU A 357 -20.46 7.86 11.29
C GLU A 357 -20.57 9.16 12.08
N MET A 358 -21.30 10.14 11.54
CA MET A 358 -21.51 11.43 12.20
C MET A 358 -22.49 11.26 13.36
N ILE A 359 -22.08 11.69 14.54
CA ILE A 359 -22.83 11.55 15.79
C ILE A 359 -23.20 12.90 16.43
N TYR A 360 -22.53 13.99 16.01
CA TYR A 360 -22.81 15.34 16.45
C TYR A 360 -22.53 16.33 15.32
N LYS A 361 -23.35 17.38 15.25
CA LYS A 361 -23.19 18.49 14.33
C LYS A 361 -23.57 19.80 15.02
N ASP A 362 -22.75 20.82 14.82
CA ASP A 362 -23.01 22.18 15.33
C ASP A 362 -22.32 23.23 14.45
N GLU A 363 -22.52 24.50 14.74
CA GLU A 363 -21.83 25.62 14.09
C GLU A 363 -20.97 26.38 15.10
N GLY A 364 -19.82 26.85 14.66
CA GLY A 364 -18.88 27.61 15.46
C GLY A 364 -18.45 28.90 14.77
N ILE A 365 -18.04 29.85 15.60
CA ILE A 365 -17.41 31.11 15.19
C ILE A 365 -15.98 31.14 15.72
N LYS A 366 -15.12 31.93 15.08
CA LYS A 366 -13.69 32.00 15.42
C LYS A 366 -13.44 32.10 16.92
N GLY A 367 -12.56 31.23 17.43
CA GLY A 367 -12.14 31.22 18.82
C GLY A 367 -12.60 29.96 19.56
N ASN A 368 -12.88 30.11 20.86
CA ASN A 368 -13.23 29.00 21.74
C ASN A 368 -14.75 28.74 21.70
N THR A 369 -15.14 27.56 21.20
CA THR A 369 -16.50 27.06 21.21
C THR A 369 -16.62 25.92 22.23
N PRO A 370 -17.40 26.09 23.31
CA PRO A 370 -17.68 24.99 24.24
C PRO A 370 -18.66 23.99 23.62
N LEU A 371 -18.36 22.71 23.73
CA LEU A 371 -19.17 21.60 23.23
C LEU A 371 -19.64 20.73 24.40
N ASN A 372 -20.94 20.50 24.51
CA ASN A 372 -21.52 19.54 25.44
C ASN A 372 -21.65 18.19 24.74
N LEU A 373 -20.76 17.27 25.09
CA LEU A 373 -20.68 15.92 24.51
C LEU A 373 -20.94 14.84 25.58
N SER A 374 -21.70 15.19 26.63
CA SER A 374 -22.05 14.31 27.75
C SER A 374 -22.81 13.04 27.30
N PHE A 375 -23.54 13.10 26.18
CA PHE A 375 -24.28 11.98 25.61
C PHE A 375 -23.40 10.92 24.91
N LEU A 376 -22.13 11.22 24.61
CA LEU A 376 -21.23 10.26 23.97
C LEU A 376 -20.82 9.14 24.95
N PRO A 377 -20.70 7.88 24.52
CA PRO A 377 -20.06 6.84 25.33
C PRO A 377 -18.53 7.06 25.45
N LYS A 378 -17.89 6.40 26.41
CA LYS A 378 -16.42 6.40 26.54
C LYS A 378 -15.77 5.87 25.26
N GLY A 379 -14.73 6.53 24.77
CA GLY A 379 -14.07 6.12 23.54
C GLY A 379 -13.40 7.26 22.75
N ILE A 380 -12.91 6.91 21.56
CA ILE A 380 -12.21 7.83 20.66
C ILE A 380 -13.18 8.35 19.60
N TYR A 381 -13.09 9.65 19.31
CA TYR A 381 -13.89 10.32 18.28
C TYR A 381 -13.01 11.23 17.42
N ILE A 382 -13.53 11.55 16.24
CA ILE A 382 -12.89 12.47 15.30
C ILE A 382 -13.75 13.72 15.21
N LEU A 383 -13.16 14.86 15.57
CA LEU A 383 -13.78 16.17 15.46
C LEU A 383 -13.27 16.89 14.22
N HIS A 384 -14.18 17.40 13.40
CA HIS A 384 -13.92 18.21 12.23
C HIS A 384 -14.34 19.66 12.47
N CYS A 385 -13.51 20.60 12.04
CA CYS A 385 -13.85 22.01 11.86
C CYS A 385 -13.84 22.31 10.35
N ILE A 386 -15.01 22.49 9.74
CA ILE A 386 -15.19 22.59 8.29
C ILE A 386 -15.64 24.01 7.93
N SER A 387 -14.90 24.69 7.07
CA SER A 387 -15.27 26.01 6.53
C SER A 387 -15.10 26.01 5.01
N SER A 388 -15.57 27.07 4.35
CA SER A 388 -15.31 27.29 2.91
C SER A 388 -13.81 27.36 2.60
N ASN A 389 -12.99 27.68 3.60
CA ASN A 389 -11.53 27.81 3.49
C ASN A 389 -10.75 26.53 3.84
N GLY A 390 -11.43 25.42 4.18
CA GLY A 390 -10.78 24.13 4.46
C GLY A 390 -11.45 23.29 5.54
N ASN A 391 -10.89 22.11 5.79
CA ASN A 391 -11.35 21.15 6.79
C ASN A 391 -10.16 20.79 7.70
N GLN A 392 -10.30 21.04 9.00
CA GLN A 392 -9.31 20.68 10.01
C GLN A 392 -9.86 19.55 10.89
N VAL A 393 -9.01 18.61 11.29
CA VAL A 393 -9.43 17.39 11.99
C VAL A 393 -8.57 17.18 13.23
N ILE A 394 -9.21 16.79 14.34
CA ILE A 394 -8.52 16.46 15.59
C ILE A 394 -9.15 15.24 16.28
N LYS A 395 -8.32 14.36 16.84
CA LYS A 395 -8.75 13.26 17.70
C LYS A 395 -9.18 13.81 19.05
N ILE A 396 -10.36 13.41 19.53
CA ILE A 396 -10.82 13.67 20.90
C ILE A 396 -11.12 12.35 21.61
N GLU A 397 -10.88 12.29 22.92
CA GLU A 397 -11.03 11.08 23.73
C GLU A 397 -11.96 11.36 24.91
N LYS A 398 -12.96 10.51 25.10
CA LYS A 398 -13.91 10.59 26.21
C LYS A 398 -13.57 9.58 27.30
N ASP A 399 -13.34 10.09 28.50
CA ASP A 399 -12.95 9.34 29.71
C ASP A 399 -14.06 8.58 30.40
#